data_AF-A0AAW9BK62-F1
#
_entry.id   AF-A0AAW9BK62-F1
#
_cell.length_a   1.000
_cell.length_b   1.000
_cell.length_c   1.000
_cell.angle_alpha   90.00
_cell.angle_beta   90.00
_cell.angle_gamma   90.00
#
_symmetry.space_group_name_H-M   'P 1'
#
loop_
_entity.id
_entity.type
_entity.pdbx_description
1 polymer ?
#
loop_
_entity_poly.entity_id
_entity_poly.type
_entity_poly.pdbx_seq_one_letter_code
_entity_poly.pdbx_strand_id
1 'polypeptide(L)'
;MNQNEAFNQIVLRFIDAYVELHLEINSTIVMAQFPIARTKVSSLMTRYLEDKPSNLRYVAARQRYLKGLSFERQFLEKDQSALAYLQAIELAYKPYTDAKK
;
A
#
# COMPACT_ATOMS: atom_id res chain seq x y z
N MET A 1 7.88 -0.45 -19.54
CA MET A 1 7.94 -0.39 -18.07
C MET A 1 9.07 -1.31 -17.60
N ASN A 2 9.99 -0.84 -16.76
CA ASN A 2 11.05 -1.71 -16.23
C ASN A 2 10.55 -2.49 -14.99
N GLN A 3 11.26 -3.54 -14.58
CA GLN A 3 10.84 -4.42 -13.48
C GLN A 3 10.67 -3.67 -12.14
N ASN A 4 11.56 -2.72 -11.86
CA ASN A 4 11.47 -1.91 -10.63
C ASN A 4 10.21 -1.03 -10.61
N GLU A 5 9.84 -0.43 -11.74
CA GLU A 5 8.61 0.37 -11.83
C GLU A 5 7.37 -0.50 -11.78
N ALA A 6 7.38 -1.69 -12.38
CA ALA A 6 6.30 -2.65 -12.25
C ALA A 6 6.06 -3.05 -10.78
N PHE A 7 7.14 -3.28 -10.03
CA PHE A 7 7.06 -3.56 -8.60
C PHE A 7 6.54 -2.36 -7.79
N ASN A 8 6.99 -1.14 -8.11
CA ASN A 8 6.46 0.08 -7.48
C ASN A 8 4.94 0.19 -7.68
N GLN A 9 4.45 -0.09 -8.89
CA GLN A 9 3.02 -0.07 -9.20
C GLN A 9 2.24 -1.11 -8.40
N ILE A 10 2.77 -2.32 -8.22
CA ILE A 10 2.16 -3.34 -7.36
C ILE A 10 2.00 -2.83 -5.92
N VAL A 11 3.04 -2.20 -5.37
CA VAL A 11 2.99 -1.66 -4.00
C VAL A 11 2.00 -0.51 -3.89
N LEU A 12 1.94 0.39 -4.88
CA LEU A 12 0.99 1.52 -4.89
C LEU A 12 -0.47 1.04 -5.00
N ARG A 13 -0.73 0.04 -5.84
CA ARG A 13 -2.03 -0.64 -5.94
C ARG A 13 -2.42 -1.32 -4.62
N PHE A 14 -1.45 -1.93 -3.94
CA PHE A 14 -1.68 -2.50 -2.61
C PHE A 14 -2.05 -1.42 -1.59
N ILE A 15 -1.39 -0.26 -1.59
CA ILE A 15 -1.73 0.86 -0.70
C ILE A 15 -3.20 1.27 -0.91
N ASP A 16 -3.64 1.44 -2.15
CA ASP A 16 -5.04 1.74 -2.47
C ASP A 16 -6.01 0.68 -1.90
N ALA A 17 -5.76 -0.59 -2.22
CA ALA A 17 -6.61 -1.70 -1.81
C ALA A 17 -6.69 -1.81 -0.27
N TYR A 18 -5.54 -1.68 0.39
CA TYR A 18 -5.43 -1.80 1.83
C TYR A 18 -6.13 -0.65 2.55
N VAL A 19 -5.89 0.59 2.12
CA VAL A 19 -6.51 1.79 2.71
C VAL A 19 -8.02 1.78 2.49
N GLU A 20 -8.49 1.31 1.33
CA GLU A 20 -9.92 1.24 1.09
C GLU A 20 -10.64 0.36 2.10
N LEU A 21 -10.10 -0.84 2.36
CA LEU A 21 -10.73 -1.87 3.21
C LEU A 21 -10.44 -1.69 4.70
N HIS A 22 -9.22 -1.30 5.05
CA HIS A 22 -8.76 -1.25 6.44
C HIS A 22 -8.79 0.17 7.04
N LEU A 23 -9.01 1.19 6.21
CA LEU A 23 -9.11 2.61 6.62
C LEU A 23 -7.83 3.21 7.22
N GLU A 24 -6.72 2.48 7.21
CA GLU A 24 -5.43 2.93 7.72
C GLU A 24 -4.27 2.19 7.07
N ILE A 25 -3.07 2.77 7.14
CA ILE A 25 -1.85 2.14 6.66
C ILE A 25 -0.61 2.75 7.32
N ASN A 26 0.48 1.99 7.41
CA ASN A 26 1.81 2.49 7.72
C ASN A 26 2.88 1.69 6.98
N SER A 27 4.13 2.14 7.08
CA SER A 27 5.25 1.45 6.41
C SER A 27 5.46 0.02 6.89
N THR A 28 5.14 -0.29 8.16
CA THR A 28 5.28 -1.64 8.72
C THR A 28 4.34 -2.62 8.03
N ILE A 29 3.10 -2.22 7.75
CA ILE A 29 2.13 -3.05 7.02
C ILE A 29 2.65 -3.39 5.62
N VAL A 30 3.14 -2.40 4.89
CA VAL A 30 3.71 -2.61 3.55
C VAL A 30 4.96 -3.51 3.61
N MET A 31 5.85 -3.26 4.57
CA MET A 31 7.04 -4.08 4.77
C MET A 31 6.74 -5.51 5.21
N ALA A 32 5.64 -5.74 5.92
CA ALA A 32 5.21 -7.09 6.30
C ALA A 32 4.82 -7.89 5.06
N GLN A 33 4.15 -7.24 4.09
CA GLN A 33 3.66 -7.89 2.88
C GLN A 33 4.73 -8.12 1.80
N PHE A 34 5.68 -7.20 1.64
CA PHE A 34 6.63 -7.23 0.54
C PHE A 34 8.09 -7.38 1.01
N PRO A 35 8.96 -8.02 0.19
CA PRO A 35 10.40 -8.07 0.44
C PRO A 35 11.06 -6.73 0.04
N ILE A 36 10.74 -5.66 0.77
CA ILE A 36 11.12 -4.29 0.44
C ILE A 36 11.76 -3.58 1.64
N ALA A 37 12.80 -2.78 1.38
CA ALA A 37 13.47 -1.98 2.40
C ALA A 37 12.61 -0.78 2.84
N ARG A 38 12.74 -0.38 4.10
CA ARG A 38 11.99 0.75 4.69
C ARG A 38 12.16 2.05 3.92
N THR A 39 13.36 2.35 3.43
CA THR A 39 13.65 3.57 2.65
C THR A 39 12.82 3.64 1.38
N LYS A 40 12.70 2.50 0.67
CA LYS A 40 11.88 2.39 -0.53
C LYS A 40 10.39 2.52 -0.22
N VAL A 41 9.90 1.89 0.86
CA VAL A 41 8.50 2.07 1.31
C VAL A 41 8.23 3.53 1.64
N SER A 42 9.15 4.20 2.32
CA SER A 42 9.01 5.63 2.64
C SER A 42 8.90 6.46 1.37
N SER A 43 9.75 6.21 0.36
CA SER A 43 9.68 6.90 -0.94
C SER A 43 8.36 6.66 -1.69
N LEU A 44 7.81 5.44 -1.63
CA LEU A 44 6.54 5.10 -2.29
C LEU A 44 5.33 5.70 -1.56
N MET A 45 5.35 5.72 -0.23
CA MET A 45 4.35 6.42 0.58
C MET A 45 4.37 7.93 0.33
N THR A 46 5.55 8.53 0.23
CA THR A 46 5.70 9.95 -0.15
C THR A 46 5.11 10.20 -1.54
N ARG A 47 5.48 9.41 -2.55
CA ARG A 47 4.90 9.52 -3.90
C ARG A 47 3.36 9.40 -3.87
N TYR A 48 2.83 8.42 -3.15
CA TYR A 48 1.38 8.22 -3.02
C TYR A 48 0.69 9.46 -2.42
N LEU A 49 1.30 10.08 -1.42
CA LEU A 49 0.80 11.31 -0.80
C LEU A 49 0.94 12.53 -1.70
N GLU A 50 2.03 12.65 -2.47
CA GLU A 50 2.23 13.75 -3.42
C GLU A 50 1.18 13.71 -4.54
N ASP A 51 0.85 12.52 -5.05
CA ASP A 51 -0.12 12.33 -6.12
C ASP A 51 -1.56 12.65 -5.66
N LYS A 52 -1.94 12.37 -4.40
CA LYS A 52 -3.22 12.83 -3.79
C LYS A 52 -3.11 12.96 -2.27
N PRO A 53 -2.74 14.15 -1.76
CA PRO A 53 -2.51 14.35 -0.33
C PRO A 53 -3.74 14.08 0.53
N SER A 54 -4.94 14.23 -0.04
CA SER A 54 -6.21 14.05 0.67
C SER A 54 -6.60 12.59 0.88
N ASN A 55 -5.92 11.62 0.26
CA ASN A 55 -6.21 10.19 0.46
C ASN A 55 -5.81 9.68 1.85
N LEU A 56 -4.83 10.33 2.49
CA LEU A 56 -4.25 9.86 3.75
C LEU A 56 -3.96 11.03 4.69
N ARG A 57 -4.28 10.84 5.97
CA ARG A 57 -3.95 11.79 7.04
C ARG A 57 -3.09 11.12 8.08
N TYR A 58 -1.89 11.62 8.30
CA TYR A 58 -1.02 11.09 9.35
C TYR A 58 -1.57 11.41 10.75
N VAL A 59 -1.58 10.40 11.62
CA VAL A 59 -1.98 10.54 13.03
C VAL A 59 -0.82 10.08 13.92
N ALA A 60 -0.07 11.04 14.44
CA ALA A 60 1.14 10.79 15.24
C ALA A 60 0.89 9.89 16.45
N ALA A 61 -0.23 10.10 17.17
CA ALA A 61 -0.60 9.28 18.33
C ALA A 61 -0.79 7.79 17.99
N ARG A 62 -1.07 7.45 16.73
CA ARG A 62 -1.28 6.08 16.25
C ARG A 62 -0.13 5.56 15.38
N GLN A 63 0.86 6.41 15.08
CA GLN A 63 2.01 6.10 14.21
C GLN A 63 1.58 5.49 12.86
N ARG A 64 0.49 6.01 12.28
CA ARG A 64 -0.09 5.52 11.03
C ARG A 64 -0.84 6.61 10.29
N TYR A 65 -1.07 6.39 9.01
CA TYR A 65 -1.97 7.18 8.20
C TYR A 65 -3.38 6.59 8.29
N LEU A 66 -4.38 7.45 8.41
CA LEU A 66 -5.79 7.08 8.29
C LEU A 66 -6.30 7.49 6.91
N LYS A 67 -7.26 6.74 6.39
CA LYS A 67 -8.00 7.07 5.17
C LYS A 67 -8.61 8.45 5.29
N GLY A 68 -8.36 9.29 4.29
CA GLY A 68 -8.95 10.61 4.18
C GLY A 68 -10.43 10.53 3.80
N LEU A 69 -11.18 11.59 4.12
CA LEU A 69 -12.62 11.64 3.85
C LEU A 69 -12.95 11.66 2.36
N SER A 70 -12.07 12.24 1.55
CA SER A 70 -12.18 12.32 0.08
C SER A 70 -11.33 11.27 -0.63
N PHE A 71 -11.15 10.11 0.00
CA PHE A 71 -10.35 9.03 -0.56
C PHE A 71 -10.88 8.59 -1.93
N GLU A 72 -9.98 8.48 -2.90
CA GLU A 72 -10.25 7.86 -4.20
C GLU A 72 -9.01 7.08 -4.62
N ARG A 73 -9.20 5.82 -5.06
CA ARG A 73 -8.12 4.98 -5.57
C ARG A 73 -7.46 5.65 -6.78
N GLN A 74 -6.13 5.62 -6.83
CA GLN A 74 -5.34 6.25 -7.91
C GLN A 74 -4.65 5.25 -8.82
N PHE A 75 -4.22 4.12 -8.25
CA PHE A 75 -3.36 3.12 -8.88
C PHE A 75 -4.08 1.80 -9.10
N LEU A 76 -4.97 1.40 -8.18
CA LEU A 76 -5.83 0.24 -8.37
C LEU A 76 -6.97 0.60 -9.32
N GLU A 77 -7.16 -0.23 -10.35
CA GLU A 77 -8.19 -0.02 -11.38
C GLU A 77 -9.58 0.02 -10.75
N LYS A 78 -10.46 0.88 -11.29
CA LYS A 78 -11.74 1.22 -10.65
C LYS A 78 -12.69 0.02 -10.54
N ASP A 79 -12.65 -0.87 -11.53
CA ASP A 79 -13.40 -2.11 -11.63
C ASP A 79 -12.74 -3.28 -10.86
N GLN A 80 -11.50 -3.13 -10.42
CA GLN A 80 -10.80 -4.15 -9.66
C GLN A 80 -11.24 -4.16 -8.19
N SER A 81 -11.58 -5.36 -7.68
CA SER A 81 -11.90 -5.53 -6.26
C SER A 81 -10.65 -5.40 -5.38
N ALA A 82 -10.68 -4.50 -4.39
CA ALA A 82 -9.62 -4.38 -3.39
C ALA A 82 -9.38 -5.71 -2.66
N LEU A 83 -10.46 -6.41 -2.28
CA LEU A 83 -10.35 -7.67 -1.55
C LEU A 83 -9.66 -8.73 -2.41
N ALA A 84 -10.09 -8.89 -3.65
CA ALA A 84 -9.49 -9.85 -4.57
C ALA A 84 -8.00 -9.51 -4.83
N TYR A 85 -7.66 -8.22 -4.94
CA TYR A 85 -6.28 -7.78 -5.09
C TYR A 85 -5.44 -8.15 -3.86
N LEU A 86 -5.90 -7.84 -2.64
CA LEU A 86 -5.18 -8.17 -1.42
C LEU A 86 -4.96 -9.68 -1.27
N GLN A 87 -5.97 -10.50 -1.58
CA GLN A 87 -5.85 -11.97 -1.56
C GLN A 87 -4.83 -12.48 -2.57
N ALA A 88 -4.79 -11.91 -3.78
CA ALA A 88 -3.80 -12.26 -4.79
C ALA A 88 -2.37 -11.89 -4.34
N ILE A 89 -2.20 -10.72 -3.72
CA ILE A 89 -0.91 -10.28 -3.16
C ILE A 89 -0.48 -11.19 -2.00
N GLU A 90 -1.39 -11.55 -1.11
CA GLU A 90 -1.11 -12.49 -0.02
C GLU A 90 -0.60 -13.82 -0.57
N LEU A 91 -1.27 -14.39 -1.58
CA LEU A 91 -0.83 -15.64 -2.21
C LEU A 91 0.53 -15.51 -2.90
N ALA A 92 0.74 -14.44 -3.67
CA ALA A 92 1.96 -14.24 -4.45
C ALA A 92 3.20 -14.00 -3.58
N TYR A 93 3.03 -13.35 -2.43
CA TYR A 93 4.12 -13.01 -1.52
C TYR A 93 4.15 -13.86 -0.24
N LYS A 94 3.30 -14.89 -0.15
CA LYS A 94 3.22 -15.81 1.01
C LYS A 94 4.57 -16.33 1.50
N PRO A 95 5.52 -16.76 0.63
CA PRO A 95 6.83 -17.23 1.11
C PRO A 95 7.61 -16.18 1.91
N TYR A 96 7.38 -14.89 1.64
CA TYR A 96 8.05 -13.79 2.34
C TYR A 96 7.34 -13.39 3.63
N THR A 97 6.01 -13.52 3.68
CA THR A 97 5.23 -13.21 4.89
C THR A 97 5.41 -14.29 5.94
N ASP A 98 5.46 -15.56 5.54
CA ASP A 98 5.66 -16.69 6.47
C ASP A 98 7.09 -16.77 7.00
N ALA A 99 8.11 -16.35 6.24
CA ALA A 99 9.50 -16.27 6.70
C ALA A 99 9.76 -15.18 7.76
N LYS A 100 8.79 -14.29 8.02
CA LYS A 100 8.89 -13.20 9.01
C LYS A 100 8.09 -13.47 10.29
N LYS A 101 7.37 -14.59 10.38
CA LYS A 101 6.67 -15.03 11.60
C LYS A 101 7.59 -15.89 12.45
#